data_AF-A0A085NFL4-F1
#
_entry.id   AF-A0A085NFL4-F1
#
_cell.length_a   1.000
_cell.length_b   1.000
_cell.length_c   1.000
_cell.angle_alpha   90.00
_cell.angle_beta   90.00
_cell.angle_gamma   90.00
#
_symmetry.space_group_name_H-M   'P 1'
#
loop_
_entity.id
_entity.type
_entity.pdbx_description
1 polymer ?
#
loop_
_entity_poly.entity_id
_entity_poly.type
_entity_poly.pdbx_seq_one_letter_code
_entity_poly.pdbx_strand_id
1 'polypeptide(L)' 'MAKKALCATLRGNSCTDEVLATVFAEVEALLNRRPLCYIGDDHSNPEPLTPFMLLTRRPSVKILIDVVCERDAR' A
#
# COMPACT_ATOMS: atom_id res chain seq x y z
N MET A 1 -17.10 -4.89 3.05
CA MET A 1 -16.00 -5.89 2.96
C MET A 1 -14.91 -5.66 4.00
N ALA A 2 -14.41 -4.43 4.16
CA ALA A 2 -13.36 -4.10 5.15
C ALA A 2 -13.64 -4.57 6.59
N LYS A 3 -14.84 -4.28 7.14
CA LYS A 3 -15.24 -4.77 8.48
C LYS A 3 -15.13 -6.29 8.63
N LYS A 4 -15.59 -7.05 7.63
CA LYS A 4 -15.54 -8.52 7.65
C LYS A 4 -14.09 -9.03 7.62
N ALA A 5 -13.25 -8.44 6.76
CA ALA A 5 -11.82 -8.76 6.70
C ALA A 5 -11.13 -8.45 8.03
N LEU A 6 -11.39 -7.28 8.62
CA LEU A 6 -10.81 -6.89 9.90
C LEU A 6 -11.22 -7.85 11.03
N CYS A 7 -12.51 -8.22 11.12
CA CYS A 7 -12.97 -9.22 12.09
C CYS A 7 -12.26 -10.57 11.90
N ALA A 8 -12.05 -11.01 10.64
CA ALA A 8 -11.35 -12.24 10.33
C ALA A 8 -9.85 -12.18 10.67
N THR A 9 -9.21 -11.03 10.44
CA THR A 9 -7.78 -10.80 10.74
C THR A 9 -7.51 -10.73 12.24
N LEU A 10 -8.34 -10.00 13.00
CA LEU A 10 -8.12 -9.77 14.43
C LEU A 10 -8.45 -10.99 15.30
N ARG A 11 -9.30 -11.92 14.83
CA ARG A 11 -9.65 -13.18 15.53
C ARG A 11 -10.10 -12.98 16.99
N GLY A 12 -10.83 -11.89 17.26
CA GLY A 12 -11.33 -11.57 18.60
C GLY A 12 -10.38 -10.72 19.47
N ASN A 13 -9.16 -10.43 19.00
CA ASN A 13 -8.27 -9.48 19.67
C ASN A 13 -8.73 -8.04 19.47
N SER A 14 -8.45 -7.19 20.46
CA SER A 14 -8.59 -5.74 20.36
C SER A 14 -7.25 -5.07 20.01
N CYS A 15 -7.31 -3.88 19.45
CA CYS A 15 -6.18 -2.98 19.27
C CYS A 15 -6.59 -1.57 19.70
N THR A 16 -5.61 -0.72 20.00
CA THR A 16 -5.88 0.69 20.25
C THR A 16 -6.19 1.41 18.93
N ASP A 17 -6.90 2.53 19.02
CA ASP A 17 -7.20 3.36 17.84
C ASP A 17 -5.92 3.83 17.13
N GLU A 18 -4.87 4.14 17.90
CA GLU A 18 -3.56 4.52 17.36
C GLU A 18 -2.92 3.41 16.53
N VAL A 19 -2.93 2.17 17.02
CA VAL A 19 -2.39 1.01 16.27
C VAL A 19 -3.22 0.77 15.01
N LEU A 20 -4.54 0.81 15.11
CA LEU A 20 -5.41 0.60 13.96
C LEU A 20 -5.25 1.69 12.90
N ALA A 21 -5.13 2.95 13.32
CA ALA A 21 -4.88 4.08 12.43
C ALA A 21 -3.53 3.95 11.72
N THR A 22 -2.48 3.55 12.43
CA THR A 22 -1.14 3.33 11.86
C THR A 22 -1.19 2.26 10.77
N VAL A 23 -1.78 1.09 11.07
CA VAL A 23 -1.91 0.00 10.09
C VAL A 23 -2.71 0.44 8.86
N PHE A 24 -3.80 1.19 9.03
CA PHE A 24 -4.59 1.67 7.91
C PHE A 24 -3.86 2.73 7.08
N ALA A 25 -3.07 3.61 7.69
CA ALA A 25 -2.21 4.54 6.96
C ALA A 25 -1.17 3.81 6.10
N GLU A 26 -0.57 2.73 6.60
CA GLU A 26 0.36 1.89 5.83
C GLU A 26 -0.34 1.16 4.69
N VAL A 27 -1.50 0.56 4.95
CA VAL A 27 -2.31 -0.10 3.91
C VAL A 27 -2.71 0.90 2.82
N GLU A 28 -3.14 2.10 3.20
CA GLU A 28 -3.46 3.17 2.26
C GLU A 28 -2.24 3.54 1.41
N ALA A 29 -1.08 3.75 2.05
CA ALA A 29 0.15 4.07 1.34
C ALA A 29 0.55 2.96 0.35
N LEU A 30 0.38 1.69 0.72
CA LEU A 30 0.64 0.54 -0.16
C LEU A 30 -0.32 0.50 -1.34
N LEU A 31 -1.62 0.70 -1.10
CA LEU A 31 -2.63 0.69 -2.17
C LEU A 31 -2.44 1.88 -3.12
N ASN A 32 -2.19 3.07 -2.59
CA ASN A 32 -2.04 4.31 -3.37
C ASN A 32 -0.76 4.34 -4.22
N ARG A 33 0.24 3.51 -3.90
CA ARG A 33 1.49 3.39 -4.66
C ARG A 33 1.49 2.26 -5.68
N ARG A 34 0.49 1.37 -5.67
CA ARG A 34 0.40 0.28 -6.64
C ARG A 34 0.08 0.83 -8.04
N PRO A 35 0.71 0.32 -9.11
CA PRO A 35 0.36 0.70 -10.47
C PRO A 35 -1.08 0.32 -10.82
N LEU A 36 -1.83 1.25 -11.42
CA LEU A 36 -3.11 0.99 -12.10
C LEU A 36 -2.87 0.49 -13.52
N CYS A 37 -1.95 1.16 -14.22
CA CYS A 37 -1.44 0.78 -15.52
C CYS A 37 -0.02 1.35 -15.69
N TYR A 38 0.63 0.99 -16.78
CA TYR A 38 1.89 1.56 -17.18
C TYR A 38 1.69 2.47 -18.38
N ILE A 39 2.33 3.64 -18.36
CA ILE A 39 2.23 4.70 -19.37
C ILE A 39 3.63 5.08 -19.87
N GLY A 40 3.69 5.81 -20.98
CA GLY A 40 4.94 6.29 -21.58
C GLY A 40 5.28 5.61 -22.90
N ASP A 41 6.09 6.29 -23.69
CA ASP A 41 6.41 5.90 -25.07
C ASP A 41 7.59 4.90 -25.14
N ASP A 42 8.42 4.83 -24.09
CA ASP A 42 9.50 3.84 -24.00
C ASP A 42 8.97 2.48 -23.53
N HIS A 43 8.77 1.57 -24.50
CA HIS A 43 8.36 0.20 -24.24
C HIS A 43 9.33 -0.59 -23.36
N SER A 44 10.59 -0.16 -23.24
CA SER A 44 11.60 -0.84 -22.41
C SER A 44 11.51 -0.47 -20.94
N ASN A 45 10.95 0.70 -20.62
CA ASN A 45 10.86 1.22 -19.25
C ASN A 45 9.61 2.08 -19.05
N PRO A 46 8.41 1.46 -19.04
CA PRO A 46 7.18 2.21 -18.94
C PRO A 46 6.96 2.71 -17.49
N GLU A 47 6.46 3.93 -17.34
CA GLU A 47 6.24 4.59 -16.06
C GLU A 47 4.91 4.11 -15.42
N PRO A 48 4.89 3.73 -14.14
CA PRO A 48 3.65 3.32 -13.49
C PRO A 48 2.74 4.53 -13.19
N LEU A 49 1.48 4.48 -13.64
CA LEU A 49 0.42 5.39 -13.21
C LEU A 49 -0.23 4.83 -11.94
N THR A 50 -0.12 5.54 -10.82
CA THR A 50 -0.65 5.10 -9.51
C THR A 50 -1.90 5.90 -9.08
N PRO A 51 -2.75 5.38 -8.17
CA PRO A 51 -3.86 6.15 -7.63
C PRO A 51 -3.42 7.46 -6.97
N PHE A 52 -2.31 7.45 -6.24
CA PHE A 52 -1.73 8.66 -5.64
C PHE A 52 -1.52 9.77 -6.67
N MET A 53 -0.97 9.43 -7.84
CA MET A 53 -0.70 10.40 -8.90
C MET A 53 -1.97 11.04 -9.42
N LEU A 54 -3.05 10.27 -9.57
CA LEU A 54 -4.36 10.80 -9.99
C LEU A 54 -5.00 11.69 -8.92
N LEU A 55 -4.98 11.24 -7.67
CA LEU A 55 -5.63 11.95 -6.55
C LEU A 55 -4.91 13.24 -6.18
N THR A 56 -3.58 13.23 -6.19
CA THR A 56 -2.76 14.39 -5.76
C THR A 56 -2.28 15.25 -6.91
N ARG A 57 -2.37 14.77 -8.14
CA ARG A 57 -1.77 15.39 -9.34
C ARG A 57 -0.27 15.65 -9.19
N ARG A 58 0.42 14.82 -8.40
CA ARG A 58 1.87 14.88 -8.17
C ARG A 58 2.52 13.59 -8.68
N PRO A 59 3.78 13.65 -9.14
CA PRO A 59 4.51 12.45 -9.52
C PRO A 59 4.75 11.54 -8.30
N SER A 60 4.88 10.24 -8.55
CA SER A 60 5.16 9.27 -7.49
C SER A 60 6.62 9.37 -7.03
N VAL A 61 6.84 9.38 -5.71
CA VAL A 61 8.19 9.27 -5.14
C VAL A 61 8.55 7.79 -5.06
N LYS A 62 9.57 7.36 -5.80
CA LYS A 62 10.11 5.98 -5.74
C LYS A 62 10.84 5.78 -4.40
N ILE A 63 10.11 5.42 -3.35
CA ILE A 63 10.72 4.95 -2.10
C ILE A 63 10.79 3.42 -2.21
N LEU A 64 11.99 2.86 -2.11
CA LEU A 64 12.20 1.41 -2.01
C LEU A 64 11.69 0.93 -0.65
N ILE A 65 10.55 0.24 -0.62
CA ILE A 65 9.95 -0.37 0.60
C ILE A 65 10.42 -1.84 0.74
N ASP A 66 11.62 -2.18 0.30
CA ASP A 66 12.08 -3.58 0.28
C ASP A 66 12.71 -4.04 1.62
N VAL A 67 12.29 -3.46 2.75
CA VAL A 67 12.90 -3.70 4.08
C VAL A 67 11.97 -4.46 5.06
N VAL A 68 10.68 -4.68 4.74
CA VAL A 68 9.74 -5.26 5.74
C VAL A 68 9.60 -6.79 5.66
N CYS A 69 10.31 -7.48 4.76
CA CYS A 69 10.29 -8.95 4.70
C CYS A 69 11.62 -9.58 5.14
N GLU A 70 12.08 -9.31 6.36
CA GLU A 70 12.91 -10.30 7.06
C GLU A 70 12.01 -11.38 7.67
N ARG A 71 12.06 -12.52 7.00
CA ARG A 71 11.53 -13.84 7.36
C ARG A 71 11.58 -14.12 8.87
N ASP A 72 10.41 -14.20 9.50
CA ASP A 72 10.20 -15.12 10.63
C ASP A 72 10.30 -16.56 10.11
N ALA A 73 11.53 -17.04 9.92
CA ALA A 73 11.84 -18.45 9.78
C ALA A 73 12.35 -18.96 11.13
N ARG A 74 11.43 -19.47 11.96
CA ARG A 74 11.76 -20.46 12.99
C ARG A 74 10.64 -21.45 13.19
#